data_AF-A0A7V4MIW5-F1
#
_entry.id   AF-A0A7V4MIW5-F1
#
_cell.length_a   1.000
_cell.length_b   1.000
_cell.length_c   1.000
_cell.angle_alpha   90.00
_cell.angle_beta   90.00
_cell.angle_gamma   90.00
#
_symmetry.space_group_name_H-M   'P 1'
#
loop_
_entity.id
_entity.type
_entity.pdbx_description
1 polymer ?
#
loop_
_entity_poly.entity_id
_entity_poly.type
_entity_poly.pdbx_seq_one_letter_code
_entity_poly.pdbx_strand_id
1 'polypeptide(L)'
;MTEEKKATKEAKSDEVVSFKGRFTSAVGRRKRAIAQVHLYQNGKGVVMVNDIKATQYFPPSILPIISQPLKLAGHFKDFNMSIHVSGGGIKGQAEAVRHGISRALVKIDSEIRPSL
;
A
#
# COMPACT_ATOMS: atom_id res chain seq x y z
N MET A 1 -23.26 13.07 35.16
CA MET A 1 -23.78 13.77 33.99
C MET A 1 -22.74 14.81 33.60
N THR A 2 -21.86 14.69 32.62
CA THR A 2 -21.57 13.67 31.61
C THR A 2 -20.09 13.93 31.25
N GLU A 3 -19.27 12.89 31.14
CA GLU A 3 -17.85 12.99 30.79
C GLU A 3 -17.67 13.47 29.33
N GLU A 4 -16.87 14.51 29.10
CA GLU A 4 -16.24 14.77 27.80
C GLU A 4 -14.72 14.64 27.94
N LYS A 5 -14.25 13.40 27.85
CA LYS A 5 -12.83 13.09 27.61
C LYS A 5 -12.52 13.39 26.15
N LYS A 6 -12.02 14.60 25.90
CA LYS A 6 -11.55 15.06 24.59
C LYS A 6 -10.30 14.28 24.15
N ALA A 7 -10.49 13.48 23.11
CA ALA A 7 -9.54 13.16 22.04
C ALA A 7 -8.09 12.79 22.42
N THR A 8 -7.92 11.49 22.69
CA THR A 8 -6.89 10.59 22.14
C THR A 8 -5.63 11.20 21.48
N LYS A 9 -4.53 11.21 22.26
CA LYS A 9 -3.13 10.93 21.90
C LYS A 9 -2.81 10.76 20.40
N GLU A 10 -2.47 11.86 19.74
CA GLU A 10 -1.58 11.87 18.57
C GLU A 10 -0.11 11.89 19.03
N ALA A 11 0.78 11.38 18.17
CA ALA A 11 2.21 11.18 18.39
C ALA A 11 2.60 9.91 19.20
N LYS A 12 2.38 8.74 18.60
CA LYS A 12 3.33 7.63 18.77
C LYS A 12 4.01 7.35 17.43
N SER A 13 5.28 7.74 17.40
CA SER A 13 6.37 7.12 16.64
C SER A 13 5.99 6.49 15.31
N ASP A 14 6.36 7.17 14.23
CA ASP A 14 6.74 6.49 13.00
C ASP A 14 7.73 5.39 13.36
N GLU A 15 7.23 4.16 13.53
CA GLU A 15 8.06 2.99 13.47
C GLU A 15 8.77 3.11 12.12
N VAL A 16 10.05 3.44 12.16
CA VAL A 16 10.97 3.29 11.04
C VAL A 16 10.96 1.79 10.74
N VAL A 17 10.03 1.38 9.88
CA VAL A 17 9.88 -0.02 9.50
C VAL A 17 11.11 -0.33 8.68
N SER A 18 12.04 -1.06 9.30
CA SER A 18 13.25 -1.54 8.65
C SER A 18 12.86 -2.50 7.52
N PHE A 19 12.69 -1.99 6.31
CA PHE A 19 12.54 -2.78 5.09
C PHE A 19 13.87 -3.45 4.73
N LYS A 20 14.26 -4.47 5.50
CA LYS A 20 15.44 -5.30 5.25
C LYS A 20 14.98 -6.67 4.75
N GLY A 21 15.45 -7.06 3.56
CA GLY A 21 15.17 -8.39 3.01
C GLY A 21 15.09 -8.41 1.48
N ARG A 22 14.78 -9.60 0.94
CA ARG A 22 14.45 -9.76 -0.48
C ARG A 22 13.13 -9.08 -0.77
N PHE A 23 13.11 -8.26 -1.82
CA PHE A 23 11.89 -7.59 -2.29
C PHE A 23 11.61 -7.96 -3.74
N THR A 24 10.33 -8.05 -4.06
CA THR A 24 9.84 -8.16 -5.43
C THR A 24 9.45 -6.77 -5.89
N SER A 25 10.07 -6.30 -6.98
CA SER A 25 9.73 -5.02 -7.58
C SER A 25 8.69 -5.19 -8.69
N ALA A 26 7.71 -4.30 -8.71
CA ALA A 26 6.75 -4.18 -9.80
C ALA A 26 6.45 -2.72 -10.07
N VAL A 27 6.05 -2.44 -11.31
CA VAL A 27 5.65 -1.10 -11.72
C VAL A 27 4.19 -1.13 -12.13
N GLY A 28 3.38 -0.27 -11.55
CA GLY A 28 2.02 0.01 -11.96
C GLY A 28 1.97 1.33 -12.73
N ARG A 29 1.17 1.38 -13.80
CA ARG A 29 0.96 2.61 -14.57
C ARG A 29 -0.53 2.78 -14.83
N ARG A 30 -1.04 3.99 -14.64
CA ARG A 30 -2.43 4.31 -14.95
C ARG A 30 -2.55 5.77 -15.37
N LYS A 31 -3.16 6.02 -16.53
CA LYS A 31 -3.23 7.36 -17.14
C LYS A 31 -1.82 7.95 -17.25
N ARG A 32 -1.55 9.06 -16.53
CA ARG A 32 -0.25 9.73 -16.45
C ARG A 32 0.49 9.47 -15.11
N ALA A 33 -0.01 8.55 -14.28
CA ALA A 33 0.58 8.20 -13.00
C ALA A 33 1.41 6.91 -13.10
N ILE A 34 2.56 6.91 -12.44
CA ILE A 34 3.50 5.80 -12.37
C ILE A 34 3.71 5.47 -10.88
N ALA A 35 3.56 4.20 -10.53
CA ALA A 35 3.77 3.66 -9.20
C ALA A 35 4.85 2.57 -9.26
N GLN A 36 5.96 2.75 -8.55
CA GLN A 36 6.95 1.71 -8.32
C GLN A 36 6.69 1.09 -6.95
N VAL A 37 6.40 -0.21 -6.94
CA VAL A 37 6.07 -0.97 -5.73
C VAL A 37 7.22 -1.93 -5.43
N HIS A 38 7.72 -1.86 -4.19
CA HIS A 38 8.63 -2.83 -3.62
C HIS A 38 7.87 -3.61 -2.55
N LEU A 39 7.68 -4.90 -2.83
CA LEU A 39 6.97 -5.83 -1.96
C LEU A 39 7.98 -6.69 -1.20
N TYR A 40 8.02 -6.56 0.11
CA TYR A 40 8.91 -7.31 1.00
C TYR A 40 8.16 -8.50 1.60
N GLN A 41 8.74 -9.70 1.47
CA GLN A 41 8.12 -10.97 1.89
C GLN A 41 7.97 -11.14 3.41
N ASN A 42 8.73 -10.40 4.21
CA ASN A 42 8.68 -10.46 5.67
C ASN A 42 8.05 -9.17 6.19
N GLY A 43 6.73 -9.16 6.38
CA GLY A 43 6.01 -7.96 6.77
C GLY A 43 4.92 -8.13 7.82
N LYS A 44 4.38 -6.98 8.23
CA LYS A 44 3.23 -6.83 9.15
C LYS A 44 2.02 -6.18 8.44
N GLY A 45 2.03 -6.09 7.11
CA GLY A 45 1.00 -5.38 6.35
C GLY A 45 1.20 -3.87 6.27
N VAL A 46 2.42 -3.36 6.48
CA VAL A 46 2.66 -1.91 6.44
C VAL A 46 2.76 -1.41 5.01
N VAL A 47 1.99 -0.37 4.69
CA VAL A 47 2.00 0.29 3.37
C VAL A 47 2.51 1.73 3.50
N MET A 48 3.67 1.99 2.91
CA MET A 48 4.26 3.32 2.81
C MET A 48 4.25 3.82 1.37
N VAL A 49 3.93 5.10 1.20
CA VAL A 49 3.76 5.80 -0.07
C VAL A 49 4.54 7.10 0.00
N ASN A 50 5.62 7.25 -0.78
CA ASN A 50 6.53 8.38 -0.73
C ASN A 50 6.95 8.73 0.72
N ASP A 51 7.39 7.72 1.46
CA ASP A 51 7.83 7.80 2.86
C ASP A 51 6.76 8.20 3.89
N ILE A 52 5.50 8.34 3.45
CA ILE A 52 4.34 8.66 4.29
C ILE A 52 3.41 7.43 4.37
N LYS A 53 2.66 7.26 5.46
CA LYS A 53 1.66 6.17 5.56
C LYS A 53 0.56 6.34 4.51
N ALA A 54 0.13 5.24 3.89
CA ALA A 54 -0.92 5.28 2.86
C ALA A 54 -2.20 5.99 3.32
N THR A 55 -2.59 5.81 4.60
CA THR A 55 -3.76 6.44 5.23
C THR A 55 -3.69 7.96 5.34
N GLN A 56 -2.48 8.52 5.35
CA GLN A 56 -2.24 9.96 5.42
C GLN A 56 -2.04 10.56 4.02
N TYR A 57 -1.48 9.79 3.08
CA TYR A 57 -1.27 10.24 1.71
C TYR A 57 -2.57 10.27 0.88
N PHE A 58 -3.39 9.23 0.97
CA PHE A 58 -4.63 9.12 0.20
C PHE A 58 -5.85 9.49 1.05
N PRO A 59 -6.85 10.19 0.47
CA PRO A 59 -8.11 10.44 1.16
C PRO A 59 -8.86 9.12 1.40
N PRO A 60 -9.71 9.06 2.44
CA PRO A 60 -10.37 7.83 2.89
C PRO A 60 -11.25 7.16 1.82
N SER A 61 -11.77 7.94 0.87
CA SER A 61 -12.55 7.43 -0.27
C SER A 61 -11.74 6.60 -1.26
N ILE A 62 -10.40 6.76 -1.30
CA ILE A 62 -9.52 6.15 -2.30
C ILE A 62 -8.70 5.00 -1.72
N LEU A 63 -8.45 4.99 -0.40
CA LEU A 63 -7.81 3.89 0.32
C LEU A 63 -8.31 2.48 -0.02
N PRO A 64 -9.63 2.22 -0.14
CA PRO A 64 -10.11 0.86 -0.46
C PRO A 64 -9.57 0.32 -1.79
N ILE A 65 -9.31 1.19 -2.77
CA ILE A 65 -8.80 0.81 -4.11
C ILE A 65 -7.43 0.14 -4.01
N ILE A 66 -6.57 0.62 -3.11
CA ILE A 66 -5.21 0.11 -2.92
C ILE A 66 -5.24 -1.25 -2.21
N SER A 67 -6.15 -1.42 -1.25
CA SER A 67 -6.28 -2.65 -0.48
C SER A 67 -6.98 -3.80 -1.22
N GLN A 68 -7.69 -3.51 -2.32
CA GLN A 68 -8.47 -4.48 -3.07
C GLN A 68 -7.68 -5.73 -3.52
N PRO A 69 -6.51 -5.63 -4.18
CA PRO A 69 -5.74 -6.80 -4.60
C PRO A 69 -5.21 -7.61 -3.41
N LEU A 70 -4.88 -6.96 -2.29
CA LEU A 70 -4.43 -7.63 -1.08
C LEU A 70 -5.55 -8.42 -0.39
N LYS A 71 -6.79 -7.88 -0.43
CA LYS A 71 -7.97 -8.59 0.08
C LYS A 71 -8.29 -9.82 -0.77
N LEU A 72 -8.20 -9.72 -2.09
CA LEU A 72 -8.45 -10.83 -3.00
C LEU A 72 -7.39 -11.94 -2.84
N ALA A 73 -6.13 -11.56 -2.64
CA ALA A 73 -5.05 -12.52 -2.43
C ALA A 73 -5.03 -13.13 -1.01
N GLY A 74 -5.83 -12.65 -0.05
CA GLY A 74 -5.81 -13.14 1.34
C GLY A 74 -4.56 -12.79 2.16
N HIS A 75 -3.48 -12.32 1.53
CA HIS A 75 -2.18 -12.03 2.14
C HIS A 75 -2.02 -10.60 2.68
N PHE A 76 -3.07 -10.04 3.28
CA PHE A 76 -3.05 -8.63 3.69
C PHE A 76 -1.98 -8.30 4.75
N LYS A 77 -1.62 -9.27 5.60
CA LYS A 77 -0.72 -9.06 6.76
C LYS A 77 0.70 -9.54 6.56
N ASP A 78 0.96 -10.29 5.49
CA ASP A 78 2.22 -11.01 5.32
C ASP A 78 3.31 -10.13 4.70
N PHE A 79 2.90 -9.07 3.99
CA PHE A 79 3.80 -8.25 3.19
C PHE A 79 3.95 -6.82 3.68
N ASN A 80 5.17 -6.31 3.61
CA ASN A 80 5.45 -4.88 3.78
C ASN A 80 5.65 -4.26 2.40
N MET A 81 5.09 -3.08 2.17
CA MET A 81 5.13 -2.39 0.89
C MET A 81 5.75 -1.00 1.04
N SER A 82 6.80 -0.76 0.28
CA SER A 82 7.31 0.59 0.03
C SER A 82 6.97 0.98 -1.40
N ILE A 83 6.29 2.10 -1.56
CA ILE A 83 5.70 2.51 -2.83
C ILE A 83 6.16 3.93 -3.14
N HIS A 84 6.76 4.11 -4.31
CA HIS A 84 7.09 5.43 -4.83
C HIS A 84 6.12 5.77 -5.96
N VAL A 85 5.47 6.93 -5.89
CA VAL A 85 4.44 7.32 -6.85
C VAL A 85 4.71 8.72 -7.38
N SER A 86 4.61 8.88 -8.70
CA SER A 86 4.82 10.15 -9.37
C SER A 86 3.85 10.34 -10.54
N GLY A 87 3.52 11.60 -10.82
CA GLY A 87 2.65 12.02 -11.92
C GLY A 87 1.15 11.82 -11.69
N GLY A 88 0.35 12.38 -12.60
CA GLY A 88 -1.11 12.30 -12.57
C GLY A 88 -1.75 13.04 -11.39
N GLY A 89 -2.88 12.52 -10.92
CA GLY A 89 -3.59 13.01 -9.72
C GLY A 89 -3.92 11.85 -8.77
N ILE A 90 -4.38 12.16 -7.56
CA ILE A 90 -4.53 11.21 -6.43
C ILE A 90 -5.27 9.92 -6.81
N LYS A 91 -6.40 10.03 -7.52
CA LYS A 91 -7.16 8.84 -7.98
C LYS A 91 -6.38 8.00 -8.99
N GLY A 92 -5.70 8.63 -9.93
CA GLY A 92 -4.89 7.93 -10.93
C GLY A 92 -3.67 7.25 -10.30
N GLN A 93 -3.08 7.90 -9.29
CA GLN A 93 -1.99 7.33 -8.50
C GLN A 93 -2.44 6.10 -7.73
N ALA A 94 -3.58 6.14 -7.03
CA ALA A 94 -4.10 4.96 -6.32
C ALA A 94 -4.42 3.78 -7.26
N GLU A 95 -4.98 4.04 -8.43
CA GLU A 95 -5.20 3.00 -9.45
C GLU A 95 -3.87 2.45 -10.00
N ALA A 96 -2.85 3.30 -10.17
CA ALA A 96 -1.51 2.85 -10.57
C ALA A 96 -0.88 1.96 -9.48
N VAL A 97 -1.00 2.34 -8.22
CA VAL A 97 -0.56 1.55 -7.06
C VAL A 97 -1.25 0.18 -7.05
N ARG A 98 -2.58 0.15 -7.23
CA ARG A 98 -3.36 -1.09 -7.32
C ARG A 98 -2.77 -2.05 -8.37
N HIS A 99 -2.50 -1.55 -9.59
CA HIS A 99 -1.90 -2.37 -10.64
C HIS A 99 -0.48 -2.82 -10.28
N GLY A 100 0.30 -1.97 -9.62
CA GLY A 100 1.65 -2.32 -9.16
C GLY A 100 1.62 -3.48 -8.16
N ILE A 101 0.70 -3.43 -7.19
CA ILE A 101 0.52 -4.48 -6.18
C ILE A 101 0.08 -5.79 -6.84
N SER A 102 -0.93 -5.78 -7.72
CA SER A 102 -1.37 -7.00 -8.42
C SER A 102 -0.21 -7.65 -9.20
N ARG A 103 0.61 -6.85 -9.89
CA ARG A 103 1.78 -7.36 -10.64
C ARG A 103 2.88 -7.89 -9.72
N ALA A 104 3.07 -7.30 -8.54
CA ALA A 104 4.02 -7.79 -7.56
C ALA A 104 3.56 -9.14 -6.98
N LEU A 105 2.27 -9.27 -6.67
CA LEU A 105 1.68 -10.52 -6.17
C LEU A 105 1.80 -11.64 -7.19
N VAL A 106 1.47 -11.40 -8.46
CA VAL A 106 1.60 -12.41 -9.55
C VAL A 106 3.04 -12.89 -9.74
N LYS A 107 4.04 -12.07 -9.41
CA LYS A 107 5.46 -12.47 -9.47
C LYS A 107 5.87 -13.35 -8.28
N ILE A 108 5.22 -13.20 -7.13
CA ILE A 108 5.49 -14.02 -5.94
C ILE A 108 4.75 -15.35 -6.06
N ASP A 109 3.50 -15.29 -6.51
CA ASP A 109 2.65 -16.46 -6.69
C ASP A 109 1.90 -16.32 -8.03
N SER A 110 2.30 -17.14 -8.99
CA SER A 110 1.73 -17.17 -10.34
C SER A 110 0.31 -17.75 -10.38
N GLU A 111 -0.15 -18.41 -9.32
CA GLU A 111 -1.46 -19.07 -9.26
C GLU A 111 -2.60 -18.07 -9.01
N ILE A 112 -2.30 -16.88 -8.49
CA ILE A 112 -3.31 -15.84 -8.18
C ILE A 112 -3.79 -15.10 -9.44
N ARG A 113 -3.19 -15.36 -10.60
CA ARG A 113 -3.43 -14.67 -11.87
C ARG A 113 -4.88 -14.70 -12.40
N PRO A 114 -5.71 -15.75 -12.19
CA PRO A 114 -7.10 -15.75 -12.62
C PRO A 114 -8.00 -14.81 -11.82
N SER A 115 -7.59 -14.41 -10.61
CA SER A 115 -8.43 -13.75 -9.61
C SER A 115 -8.15 -12.24 -9.43
N LEU A 116 -7.19 -11.68 -10.17
CA LEU A 116 -6.64 -10.31 -10.00
C LEU A 116 -6.79 -9.44 -11.26
#